data_AF-A0A833GUW6-F1
#
_entry.id   AF-A0A833GUW6-F1
#
_cell.length_a   1.000
_cell.length_b   1.000
_cell.length_c   1.000
_cell.angle_alpha   90.00
_cell.angle_beta   90.00
_cell.angle_gamma   90.00
#
_symmetry.space_group_name_H-M   'P 1'
#
loop_
_entity.id
_entity.type
_entity.pdbx_description
1 polymer ?
#
loop_
_entity_poly.entity_id
_entity_poly.type
_entity_poly.pdbx_seq_one_letter_code
_entity_poly.pdbx_strand_id
1 'polypeptide(L)' 'MNKSVFLALTATLALAACGEYPQVVDYKPGNYQGKSDTRPWEGGQFAGNKQAWESALHARNQAQNEHKRIQ' A
#
# COMPACT_ATOMS: atom_id res chain seq x y z
N MET A 1 -3.92 -34.53 34.76
CA MET A 1 -3.04 -33.91 33.75
C MET A 1 -1.71 -33.59 34.41
N ASN A 2 -0.62 -34.13 33.90
CA ASN A 2 0.67 -34.14 34.62
C ASN A 2 1.32 -32.76 34.50
N LYS A 3 1.87 -32.20 35.59
CA LYS A 3 2.46 -30.83 35.60
C LYS A 3 3.50 -30.63 34.49
N SER A 4 4.24 -31.67 34.15
CA SER A 4 5.24 -31.67 33.07
C SER A 4 4.63 -31.47 31.68
N VAL A 5 3.41 -31.97 31.46
CA VAL A 5 2.69 -31.78 30.19
C VAL A 5 2.26 -30.33 30.04
N PHE A 6 1.78 -29.71 31.12
CA PHE A 6 1.46 -28.28 31.11
C PHE A 6 2.69 -27.41 30.83
N LEU A 7 3.82 -27.72 31.48
CA LEU A 7 5.06 -26.95 31.31
C LEU A 7 5.58 -27.05 29.86
N ALA A 8 5.56 -28.26 29.29
CA ALA A 8 5.98 -28.48 27.91
C ALA A 8 5.09 -27.73 26.90
N LEU A 9 3.76 -27.75 27.11
CA LEU A 9 2.81 -27.05 26.22
C LEU A 9 2.99 -25.52 26.25
N THR A 10 3.25 -24.98 27.44
CA THR A 10 3.43 -23.53 27.60
C THR A 10 4.71 -23.04 26.93
N ALA A 11 5.79 -23.84 27.03
CA ALA A 11 7.08 -23.52 26.42
C ALA A 11 7.00 -23.49 24.88
N THR A 12 6.32 -24.44 24.26
CA THR A 12 6.20 -24.48 22.79
C THR A 12 5.36 -23.33 22.24
N LEU A 13 4.29 -22.95 22.94
CA LEU A 13 3.46 -21.78 22.58
C LEU A 13 4.22 -20.46 22.71
N ALA A 14 5.07 -20.31 23.75
CA ALA A 14 5.88 -19.12 23.92
C ALA A 14 6.93 -18.93 22.81
N LEU A 15 7.51 -20.02 22.28
CA LEU A 15 8.44 -19.95 21.16
C LEU A 15 7.76 -19.57 19.83
N ALA A 16 6.49 -19.94 19.64
CA ALA A 16 5.72 -19.60 18.45
C ALA A 16 5.20 -18.14 18.43
N ALA A 17 5.27 -17.44 19.56
CA ALA A 17 4.76 -16.07 19.68
C ALA A 17 5.62 -14.99 18.97
N CYS A 18 6.83 -15.34 18.51
CA CYS A 18 7.70 -14.44 17.74
C CYS A 18 7.53 -14.57 16.21
N GLY A 19 6.47 -15.21 15.74
CA GLY A 19 6.17 -15.27 14.30
C GLY A 19 5.83 -13.88 13.74
N GLU A 20 6.61 -13.42 12.77
CA GLU A 20 6.32 -12.22 11.99
C GLU A 20 4.97 -12.40 11.27
N TYR A 21 3.99 -11.56 11.60
CA TYR A 21 2.77 -11.46 10.78
C TYR A 21 3.11 -10.74 9.49
N PRO A 22 2.57 -11.14 8.32
CA PRO A 22 2.78 -10.39 7.09
C PRO A 22 2.42 -8.91 7.29
N GLN A 23 3.42 -8.02 7.29
CA GLN A 23 3.20 -6.57 7.40
C GLN A 23 2.56 -5.98 6.14
N VAL A 24 2.41 -6.82 5.10
CA VAL A 24 1.66 -6.47 3.90
C VAL A 24 0.19 -6.71 4.22
N VAL A 25 -0.49 -5.64 4.61
CA VAL A 25 -1.95 -5.64 4.66
C VAL A 25 -2.44 -5.85 3.22
N ASP A 26 -2.98 -7.04 2.93
CA ASP A 26 -3.72 -7.26 1.69
C ASP A 26 -4.84 -6.22 1.64
N TYR A 27 -4.71 -5.24 0.74
CA TYR A 27 -5.71 -4.21 0.59
C TYR A 27 -7.01 -4.86 0.12
N LYS A 28 -7.98 -4.93 1.03
CA LYS A 28 -9.35 -5.39 0.76
C LYS A 28 -10.25 -4.16 0.62
N PRO A 29 -10.77 -3.87 -0.59
CA PRO A 29 -11.71 -2.78 -0.78
C PRO A 29 -12.88 -2.89 0.21
N GLY A 30 -13.18 -1.82 0.94
CA GLY A 30 -14.26 -1.76 1.93
C GLY A 30 -13.88 -2.16 3.37
N ASN A 31 -12.70 -2.75 3.62
CA ASN A 31 -12.23 -3.03 4.99
C ASN A 31 -11.44 -1.87 5.61
N TYR A 32 -10.98 -0.94 4.79
CA TYR A 32 -10.32 0.27 5.28
C TYR A 32 -11.35 1.21 5.90
N GLN A 33 -11.29 1.35 7.23
CA GLN A 33 -12.20 2.21 7.99
C GLN A 33 -11.80 3.70 7.94
N GLY A 34 -10.61 4.01 7.41
CA GLY A 34 -10.17 5.38 7.20
C GLY A 34 -10.81 6.02 5.97
N LYS A 35 -10.57 7.33 5.79
CA LYS A 35 -10.99 8.04 4.58
C LYS A 35 -10.29 7.43 3.36
N SER A 36 -11.05 7.01 2.34
CA SER A 36 -10.47 6.57 1.07
C SER A 36 -9.48 7.58 0.51
N ASP A 37 -8.35 7.09 0.01
CA ASP A 37 -7.41 7.92 -0.72
C ASP A 37 -8.11 8.54 -1.92
N THR A 38 -7.89 9.83 -2.11
CA THR A 38 -8.44 10.58 -3.23
C THR A 38 -7.47 10.49 -4.39
N ARG A 39 -7.97 10.11 -5.57
CA ARG A 39 -7.11 9.98 -6.75
C ARG A 39 -6.69 11.38 -7.21
N PRO A 40 -5.47 11.55 -7.75
CA PRO A 40 -4.92 12.87 -8.06
C PRO A 40 -5.76 13.72 -9.03
N TRP A 41 -6.60 13.08 -9.86
CA TRP A 41 -7.47 13.74 -10.82
C TRP A 41 -8.88 14.04 -10.29
N GLU A 42 -9.26 13.55 -9.11
CA GLU A 42 -10.64 13.68 -8.59
C GLU A 42 -11.02 15.09 -8.17
N GLY A 43 -10.04 15.94 -7.86
CA GLY A 43 -10.27 17.32 -7.39
C GLY A 43 -9.39 18.35 -8.08
N GLY A 44 -9.41 19.58 -7.53
CA GLY A 44 -8.55 20.68 -7.97
C GLY A 44 -8.68 21.00 -9.46
N GLN A 45 -7.53 21.16 -10.12
CA GLN A 45 -7.42 21.55 -11.53
C GLN A 45 -8.09 20.54 -12.50
N PHE A 46 -8.17 19.26 -12.14
CA PHE A 46 -8.65 18.22 -13.05
C PHE A 46 -10.12 17.87 -12.85
N ALA A 47 -10.71 18.21 -11.69
CA ALA A 47 -12.15 18.12 -11.43
C ALA A 47 -12.81 16.80 -11.88
N GLY A 48 -12.14 15.67 -11.67
CA GLY A 48 -12.59 14.33 -12.05
C GLY A 48 -12.09 13.83 -13.41
N ASN A 49 -11.46 14.68 -14.22
CA ASN A 49 -10.99 14.33 -15.57
C ASN A 49 -9.63 13.60 -15.52
N LYS A 50 -9.70 12.26 -15.51
CA LYS A 50 -8.52 11.39 -15.54
C LYS A 50 -7.67 11.60 -16.77
N GLN A 51 -8.28 11.73 -17.95
CA GLN A 51 -7.57 11.86 -19.22
C GLN A 51 -6.74 13.15 -19.28
N ALA A 52 -7.29 14.27 -18.76
CA ALA A 52 -6.56 15.52 -18.67
C ALA A 52 -5.35 15.42 -17.74
N TRP A 53 -5.50 14.72 -16.61
CA TRP A 53 -4.39 14.45 -15.68
C TRP A 53 -3.30 13.56 -16.30
N GLU A 54 -3.68 12.47 -16.97
CA GLU A 54 -2.74 11.58 -17.66
C GLU A 54 -1.98 12.32 -18.78
N SER A 55 -2.68 13.13 -19.58
CA SER A 55 -2.06 13.97 -20.61
C SER A 55 -1.05 14.97 -20.02
N ALA A 56 -1.41 15.64 -18.93
CA ALA A 56 -0.52 16.57 -18.23
C ALA A 56 0.73 15.86 -17.67
N LEU A 57 0.57 14.64 -17.11
CA LEU A 57 1.70 13.82 -16.68
C LEU A 57 2.61 13.45 -17.84
N HIS A 58 2.06 13.00 -18.96
CA HIS A 58 2.84 12.64 -20.14
C HIS A 58 3.62 13.83 -20.68
N ALA A 59 2.99 15.01 -20.78
CA ALA A 59 3.63 16.24 -21.20
C ALA A 59 4.80 16.62 -20.27
N ARG A 60 4.61 16.55 -18.95
CA ARG A 60 5.68 16.80 -17.98
C ARG A 60 6.86 15.85 -18.16
N ASN A 61 6.59 14.57 -18.39
CA ASN A 61 7.65 13.58 -18.61
C ASN A 61 8.44 13.87 -19.90
N GLN A 62 7.81 14.42 -20.94
CA GLN A 62 8.54 14.84 -22.14
C GLN A 62 9.49 16.01 -21.86
N ALA A 63 9.10 16.95 -21.01
CA ALA A 63 9.95 18.09 -20.62
C ALA A 63 11.17 17.69 -19.78
N GLN A 64 11.25 16.44 -19.33
CA GLN A 64 12.41 15.86 -18.63
C GLN A 64 13.26 14.96 -19.53
N ASN A 65 12.81 14.68 -20.75
CA ASN A 65 13.55 13.85 -21.69
C ASN A 65 14.57 14.71 -22.44
N GLU A 66 15.85 14.58 -22.08
CA GLU A 66 16.93 15.38 -22.66
C GLU A 66 17.06 15.21 -24.19
N HIS A 67 16.73 14.03 -24.73
CA HIS A 67 16.70 13.81 -26.17
C HIS A 67 15.69 14.75 -26.87
N LYS A 68 14.53 14.97 -26.24
CA LYS A 68 13.51 15.90 -26.74
C LYS A 68 13.80 17.37 -26.44
N ARG A 69 14.76 17.66 -25.55
CA ARG A 69 15.15 19.03 -25.21
C ARG A 69 16.23 19.58 -26.14
N ILE A 70 17.09 18.70 -26.67
CA ILE A 70 18.26 19.10 -27.49
C ILE A 70 18.00 18.96 -29.00
N GLN A 71 17.09 18.06 -29.43
CA GLN A 71 16.67 17.96 -30.83
C GLN A 71 15.70 19.09 -31.22
#